data_AF-A0A8S3AXN7-F1
#
_entry.id   AF-A0A8S3AXN7-F1
#
_cell.length_a   1.000
_cell.length_b   1.000
_cell.length_c   1.000
_cell.angle_alpha   90.00
_cell.angle_beta   90.00
_cell.angle_gamma   90.00
#
_symmetry.space_group_name_H-M   'P 1'
#
loop_
_entity.id
_entity.type
_entity.pdbx_description
1 polymer ?
#
loop_
_entity_poly.entity_id
_entity_poly.type
_entity_poly.pdbx_seq_one_letter_code
_entity_poly.pdbx_strand_id
1 'polypeptide(L)' 'SIQVGGFDWNLIFNWHMTPAREIKRRKNITDPIRSPTMAGGLFAIDRDWFEQLGMYDPGMDIWGG' A
#
# COMPACT_ATOMS: atom_id res chain seq x y z
N SER A 1 -5.26 -13.40 10.60
CA SER A 1 -5.33 -13.38 9.13
C SER A 1 -4.49 -12.20 8.63
N ILE A 2 -3.72 -12.35 7.56
CA ILE A 2 -2.96 -11.23 7.00
C ILE A 2 -3.81 -10.52 5.95
N GLN A 3 -3.84 -9.20 5.98
CA GLN A 3 -4.66 -8.36 5.12
C GLN A 3 -3.78 -7.48 4.22
N VAL A 4 -4.30 -7.11 3.06
CA VAL A 4 -3.69 -6.16 2.11
C VAL A 4 -4.62 -4.97 1.92
N GLY A 5 -4.05 -3.82 1.56
CA GLY A 5 -4.79 -2.60 1.25
C GLY A 5 -5.40 -2.63 -0.15
N GLY A 6 -6.61 -2.12 -0.26
CA GLY A 6 -7.30 -1.85 -1.51
C GLY A 6 -8.23 -0.64 -1.37
N PHE A 7 -9.03 -0.39 -2.39
CA PHE A 7 -10.05 0.65 -2.39
C PHE A 7 -11.27 0.20 -3.19
N ASP A 8 -12.43 0.77 -2.88
CA ASP A 8 -13.64 0.57 -3.66
C ASP A 8 -13.75 1.61 -4.79
N TRP A 9 -14.79 1.53 -5.62
CA TRP A 9 -14.98 2.50 -6.72
C TRP A 9 -15.32 3.92 -6.25
N ASN A 10 -15.56 4.15 -4.95
CA ASN A 10 -15.68 5.48 -4.36
C ASN A 10 -14.32 6.01 -3.89
N LEU A 11 -13.21 5.30 -4.18
CA LEU A 11 -11.85 5.62 -3.78
C LEU A 11 -11.62 5.59 -2.26
N ILE A 12 -12.43 4.83 -1.52
CA ILE A 12 -12.27 4.68 -0.07
C ILE A 12 -11.36 3.49 0.22
N PHE A 13 -10.28 3.74 0.96
CA PHE A 13 -9.37 2.69 1.42
C PHE A 13 -10.10 1.63 2.28
N ASN A 14 -9.83 0.36 2.01
CA ASN A 14 -10.34 -0.77 2.76
C ASN A 14 -9.29 -1.88 2.92
N TRP A 15 -9.46 -2.67 3.98
CA TRP A 15 -8.66 -3.88 4.20
C TRP A 15 -9.31 -5.08 3.52
N HIS A 16 -8.50 -5.87 2.81
CA HIS A 16 -8.94 -7.08 2.13
C HIS A 16 -8.14 -8.29 2.58
N MET A 17 -8.77 -9.46 2.51
CA MET A 17 -8.10 -10.73 2.74
C MET A 17 -7.01 -10.97 1.68
N THR A 18 -5.84 -11.44 2.12
CA THR A 18 -4.73 -11.72 1.21
C THR A 18 -5.13 -12.77 0.16
N PRO A 19 -5.01 -12.49 -1.14
CA PRO A 19 -5.35 -13.46 -2.19
C PRO A 19 -4.49 -14.71 -2.14
N ALA A 20 -5.05 -15.88 -2.49
CA ALA A 20 -4.33 -17.15 -2.48
C ALA A 20 -3.03 -17.14 -3.31
N ARG A 21 -2.99 -16.35 -4.41
CA ARG A 21 -1.78 -16.18 -5.22
C ARG A 21 -0.62 -15.55 -4.44
N GLU A 22 -0.90 -14.60 -3.56
CA GLU A 22 0.12 -13.94 -2.72
C GLU A 22 0.59 -14.88 -1.61
N ILE A 23 -0.33 -15.65 -1.02
CA ILE A 23 0.01 -16.68 -0.03
C ILE A 23 0.95 -17.71 -0.64
N LYS A 24 0.64 -18.23 -1.84
CA LYS A 24 1.47 -19.23 -2.55
C LYS A 24 2.85 -18.69 -2.95
N ARG A 25 3.00 -17.38 -3.17
CA ARG A 25 4.28 -16.78 -3.57
C ARG A 25 5.28 -16.72 -2.41
N ARG A 26 4.79 -16.64 -1.16
CA ARG A 26 5.62 -16.49 0.03
C ARG A 26 6.16 -17.85 0.45
N LYS A 27 7.43 -17.89 0.84
CA LYS A 27 8.08 -19.08 1.39
C LYS A 27 8.03 -19.06 2.92
N ASN A 28 8.18 -17.88 3.51
CA ASN A 28 8.19 -17.67 4.96
C ASN A 28 7.11 -16.68 5.41
N ILE A 29 6.77 -16.74 6.69
CA ILE A 29 5.83 -15.81 7.32
C ILE A 29 6.38 -14.37 7.41
N THR A 30 7.70 -14.21 7.37
CA THR A 30 8.40 -12.91 7.41
C THR A 30 8.58 -12.29 6.02
N ASP A 31 8.29 -13.03 4.94
CA ASP A 31 8.41 -12.49 3.59
C ASP A 31 7.40 -11.35 3.38
N PRO A 32 7.77 -10.28 2.65
CA PRO A 32 6.86 -9.17 2.37
C PRO A 32 5.65 -9.62 1.54
N ILE A 33 4.55 -8.89 1.70
CA ILE A 33 3.30 -9.09 0.94
C ILE A 33 3.13 -7.90 0.01
N ARG A 34 2.83 -8.17 -1.27
CA ARG A 34 2.53 -7.08 -2.20
C ARG A 34 1.10 -6.63 -1.96
N SER A 35 0.96 -5.36 -1.60
CA SER A 35 -0.32 -4.70 -1.36
C SER A 35 -0.66 -3.79 -2.54
N PRO A 36 -1.87 -3.87 -3.12
CA PRO A 36 -2.29 -2.95 -4.18
C PRO A 36 -2.23 -1.48 -3.80
N THR A 37 -2.65 -1.14 -2.57
CA THR A 37 -2.54 0.20 -2.00
C THR A 37 -1.98 0.17 -0.59
N MET A 38 -1.70 1.34 -0.03
CA MET A 38 -1.24 1.54 1.35
C MET A 38 -2.23 2.43 2.11
N ALA A 39 -2.29 2.28 3.44
CA ALA A 39 -3.12 3.12 4.29
C ALA A 39 -2.63 4.57 4.39
N GLY A 40 -1.38 4.85 3.98
CA GLY A 40 -0.81 6.20 3.91
C GLY A 40 0.11 6.57 5.08
N GLY A 41 -0.34 6.39 6.32
CA GLY A 41 0.32 7.01 7.49
C GLY A 41 1.64 6.38 7.97
N LEU A 42 1.93 5.12 7.62
CA LEU A 42 3.12 4.40 8.08
C LEU A 42 3.76 3.62 6.93
N PHE A 43 4.93 4.04 6.49
CA PHE A 43 5.73 3.35 5.49
C PHE A 43 7.20 3.80 5.58
N ALA A 44 8.09 3.06 4.93
CA ALA A 44 9.47 3.45 4.72
C ALA A 44 9.76 3.44 3.23
N ILE A 45 10.47 4.46 2.75
CA ILE A 45 10.87 4.61 1.36
C ILE A 45 12.28 5.21 1.32
N ASP A 46 13.06 4.81 0.33
CA ASP A 46 14.33 5.48 0.04
C ASP A 46 14.09 6.94 -0.36
N ARG A 47 14.93 7.87 0.12
CA ARG A 47 14.70 9.30 -0.08
C ARG A 47 14.83 9.70 -1.55
N ASP A 48 15.90 9.25 -2.20
CA ASP A 48 16.17 9.61 -3.59
C ASP A 48 15.13 8.97 -4.52
N TRP A 49 14.62 7.79 -4.16
CA TRP A 49 13.48 7.18 -4.84
C TRP A 49 12.18 7.97 -4.65
N PHE A 50 11.91 8.48 -3.44
CA PHE A 50 10.72 9.31 -3.18
C PHE A 50 10.75 10.63 -3.97
N GLU A 51 11.93 11.25 -4.06
CA GLU A 51 12.17 12.43 -4.90
C GLU A 51 11.95 12.12 -6.38
N GLN A 52 12.47 11.00 -6.89
CA GLN A 52 12.31 10.58 -8.30
C GLN A 52 10.85 10.31 -8.68
N LEU A 53 10.04 9.82 -7.74
CA LEU A 53 8.60 9.59 -7.96
C LEU A 53 7.77 10.89 -7.97
N GLY A 54 8.35 12.02 -7.56
CA GLY A 54 7.65 13.30 -7.46
C GLY A 54 6.98 13.56 -6.12
N MET A 55 7.37 12.82 -5.06
CA MET A 55 6.80 12.93 -3.72
C MET A 55 5.24 12.80 -3.71
N TYR A 56 4.56 13.58 -2.85
CA TYR A 56 3.10 13.74 -2.89
C TYR A 56 2.71 14.88 -3.83
N ASP A 57 1.50 14.79 -4.40
CA ASP A 57 0.91 15.86 -5.21
C ASP A 57 0.72 17.15 -4.38
N PRO A 58 1.34 18.28 -4.75
CA PRO A 58 1.19 19.56 -4.05
C PRO A 58 -0.24 20.12 -4.02
N GLY A 59 -1.14 19.61 -4.88
CA GLY A 59 -2.55 19.99 -4.93
C GLY A 59 -3.41 19.30 -3.86
N MET A 60 -2.90 18.29 -3.16
CA MET A 60 -3.61 17.66 -2.04
C MET A 60 -3.61 18.60 -0.83
N ASP A 61 -4.79 18.80 -0.24
CA ASP A 61 -4.96 19.65 0.94
C ASP A 61 -5.43 18.84 2.16
N ILE A 62 -4.84 19.16 3.31
CA ILE A 62 -5.07 18.62 4.65
C ILE A 62 -4.95 17.09 4.82
N TRP A 63 -5.85 16.29 4.22
CA TRP A 63 -5.86 14.83 4.27
C TRP A 63 -6.75 14.24 3.17
N GLY A 64 -6.55 12.96 2.87
CA GLY A 64 -7.35 12.22 1.90
C GLY A 64 -6.71 12.19 0.51
N GLY A 65 -6.81 11.04 -0.13
CA GLY A 65 -6.20 10.71 -1.42
C GLY A 65 -6.54 9.28 -1.81
#